data_AF-A0A939EWC0-F1
#
_entry.id   AF-A0A939EWC0-F1
#
_cell.length_a   1.000
_cell.length_b   1.000
_cell.length_c   1.000
_cell.angle_alpha   90.00
_cell.angle_beta   90.00
_cell.angle_gamma   90.00
#
_symmetry.space_group_name_H-M   'P 1'
#
loop_
_entity.id
_entity.type
_entity.pdbx_description
1 polymer ?
#
loop_
_entity_poly.entity_id
_entity_poly.type
_entity_poly.pdbx_seq_one_letter_code
_entity_poly.pdbx_strand_id
1 'polypeptide(L)'
;MENMDIWNALSVTDPQHTKKFTRAGGFKGNAIKPMYAIQKMTERFGACGIGWGYTKPEYQIVSGTDGQVLVYCTVGLWHTGDPENRNPAYDESAFVWGVGGDFVIVKQATGLRSDDEAFKKAFTDALMNAMKHIGMSADVHMGQFDGSKYSPNQDEPKPIPKQLSTERKGALVTMMLNANTPEKLKAIQDGVKKECENDGTVQDYKDIIAAVKAEKPKPHKQESNN
;
A
#
# COMPACT_ATOMS: atom_id res chain seq x y z
N MET A 1 -34.22 1.05 14.30
CA MET A 1 -33.18 1.65 13.45
C MET A 1 -33.71 1.62 12.04
N GLU A 2 -33.69 2.73 11.29
CA GLU A 2 -34.05 2.71 9.87
C GLU A 2 -32.97 1.97 9.07
N ASN A 3 -33.36 1.35 7.96
CA ASN A 3 -32.47 0.47 7.16
C ASN A 3 -31.16 1.14 6.71
N MET A 4 -31.15 2.47 6.57
CA MET A 4 -30.00 3.23 6.07
C MET A 4 -29.23 4.00 7.16
N ASP A 5 -29.59 3.85 8.44
CA ASP A 5 -29.02 4.66 9.53
C ASP A 5 -27.49 4.53 9.64
N ILE A 6 -26.98 3.30 9.60
CA ILE A 6 -25.53 3.05 9.69
C ILE A 6 -24.82 3.51 8.42
N TRP A 7 -25.37 3.16 7.26
CA TRP A 7 -24.79 3.48 5.97
C TRP A 7 -24.64 5.00 5.79
N ASN A 8 -25.72 5.74 5.99
CA ASN A 8 -25.72 7.20 5.83
C ASN A 8 -24.76 7.90 6.79
N ALA A 9 -24.62 7.40 8.02
CA ALA A 9 -23.71 7.95 9.02
C ALA A 9 -22.23 7.77 8.66
N LEU A 10 -21.89 6.72 7.92
CA LEU A 10 -20.51 6.38 7.55
C LEU A 10 -20.16 6.75 6.10
N SER A 11 -21.16 7.05 5.26
CA SER A 11 -21.00 7.24 3.81
C SER A 11 -20.21 8.48 3.41
N VAL A 12 -20.23 9.55 4.21
CA VAL A 12 -19.62 10.83 3.84
C VAL A 12 -18.16 10.90 4.30
N THR A 13 -17.28 11.18 3.36
CA THR A 13 -15.84 11.28 3.60
C THR A 13 -15.39 12.73 3.58
N ASP A 14 -14.67 13.14 4.61
CA ASP A 14 -13.94 14.39 4.57
C ASP A 14 -12.77 14.28 3.55
N PRO A 15 -12.72 15.14 2.51
CA PRO A 15 -11.68 15.07 1.50
C PRO A 15 -10.25 15.11 2.04
N GLN A 16 -9.98 15.73 3.19
CA GLN A 16 -8.64 15.75 3.79
C GLN A 16 -8.17 14.35 4.23
N HIS A 17 -9.10 13.42 4.44
CA HIS A 17 -8.79 12.04 4.81
C HIS A 17 -8.71 11.09 3.61
N THR A 18 -8.69 11.65 2.39
CA THR A 18 -8.46 10.90 1.16
C THR A 18 -7.05 11.14 0.61
N LYS A 19 -6.52 10.16 -0.10
CA LYS A 19 -5.23 10.22 -0.79
C LYS A 19 -5.36 9.65 -2.19
N LYS A 20 -4.89 10.40 -3.18
CA LYS A 20 -4.79 9.92 -4.55
C LYS A 20 -3.77 8.78 -4.64
N PHE A 21 -4.11 7.73 -5.36
CA PHE A 21 -3.20 6.64 -5.66
C PHE A 21 -3.22 6.30 -7.15
N THR A 22 -2.16 5.66 -7.61
CA THR A 22 -2.06 5.07 -8.94
C THR A 22 -1.60 3.62 -8.78
N ARG A 23 -2.31 2.67 -9.38
CA ARG A 23 -1.94 1.25 -9.42
C ARG A 23 -1.32 0.89 -10.77
N ALA A 24 -0.70 -0.29 -10.82
CA ALA A 24 -0.24 -0.89 -12.07
C ALA A 24 -1.39 -0.93 -13.09
N GLY A 25 -1.07 -0.70 -14.37
CA GLY A 25 -2.09 -0.59 -15.44
C GLY A 25 -2.73 0.80 -15.56
N GLY A 26 -2.27 1.80 -14.81
CA GLY A 26 -2.71 3.20 -14.97
C GLY A 26 -4.03 3.53 -14.26
N PHE A 27 -4.57 2.59 -13.47
CA PHE A 27 -5.75 2.83 -12.65
C PHE A 27 -5.44 3.86 -11.57
N LYS A 28 -6.24 4.93 -11.53
CA LYS A 28 -6.13 6.03 -10.56
C LYS A 28 -7.42 6.10 -9.76
N GLY A 29 -7.31 6.47 -8.49
CA GLY A 29 -8.47 6.68 -7.64
C GLY A 29 -8.07 7.36 -6.33
N ASN A 30 -9.04 7.49 -5.44
CA ASN A 30 -8.84 7.99 -4.09
C ASN A 30 -8.98 6.84 -3.09
N ALA A 31 -8.05 6.77 -2.15
CA ALA A 31 -8.10 5.85 -1.03
C ALA A 31 -8.30 6.65 0.26
N ILE A 32 -9.09 6.13 1.17
CA ILE A 32 -9.24 6.72 2.50
C ILE A 32 -8.10 6.30 3.42
N LYS A 33 -7.76 7.16 4.37
CA LYS A 33 -6.78 6.83 5.42
C LYS A 33 -7.39 5.81 6.39
N PRO A 34 -6.70 4.70 6.69
CA PRO A 34 -7.25 3.68 7.60
C PRO A 34 -7.63 4.20 8.99
N MET A 35 -6.83 5.11 9.55
CA MET A 35 -7.12 5.71 10.86
C MET A 35 -8.40 6.56 10.87
N TYR A 36 -8.77 7.18 9.73
CA TYR A 36 -10.04 7.91 9.62
C TYR A 36 -11.22 6.94 9.75
N ALA A 37 -11.18 5.79 9.08
CA ALA A 37 -12.23 4.79 9.20
C ALA A 37 -12.35 4.25 10.63
N ILE A 38 -11.22 3.96 11.29
CA ILE A 38 -11.19 3.54 12.70
C ILE A 38 -11.82 4.60 13.61
N GLN A 39 -11.53 5.88 13.38
CA GLN A 39 -12.14 7.00 14.10
C GLN A 39 -13.65 7.04 13.86
N LYS A 40 -14.12 6.97 12.61
CA LYS A 40 -15.55 6.98 12.26
C LYS A 40 -16.31 5.81 12.87
N MET A 41 -15.71 4.61 12.90
CA MET A 41 -16.27 3.46 13.61
C MET A 41 -16.40 3.73 15.11
N THR A 42 -15.37 4.33 15.70
CA THR A 42 -15.36 4.66 17.13
C THR A 42 -16.39 5.72 17.48
N GLU A 43 -16.55 6.75 16.64
CA GLU A 43 -17.60 7.76 16.78
C GLU A 43 -19.01 7.16 16.68
N ARG A 44 -19.21 6.21 15.76
CA ARG A 44 -20.54 5.64 15.49
C ARG A 44 -20.96 4.61 16.53
N PHE A 45 -20.04 3.73 16.93
CA PHE A 45 -20.36 2.55 17.72
C PHE A 45 -19.76 2.57 19.14
N GLY A 46 -18.76 3.41 19.41
CA GLY A 46 -18.01 3.43 20.67
C GLY A 46 -16.63 2.78 20.54
N ALA A 47 -15.92 2.58 21.65
CA ALA A 47 -14.55 2.06 21.62
C ALA A 47 -14.44 0.68 20.93
N CYS A 48 -13.34 0.45 20.21
CA CYS A 48 -13.01 -0.86 19.64
C CYS A 48 -12.86 -1.90 20.77
N GLY A 49 -13.43 -3.09 20.58
CA GLY A 49 -13.58 -4.13 21.60
C GLY A 49 -14.82 -3.98 22.50
N ILE A 50 -15.55 -2.86 22.40
CA ILE A 50 -16.79 -2.63 23.16
C ILE A 50 -17.98 -2.48 22.22
N GLY A 51 -17.98 -1.43 21.41
CA GLY A 51 -19.09 -1.12 20.50
C GLY A 51 -18.91 -1.68 19.08
N TRP A 52 -17.67 -1.95 18.71
CA TRP A 52 -17.32 -2.62 17.47
C TRP A 52 -15.99 -3.33 17.64
N GLY A 53 -15.65 -4.23 16.73
CA GLY A 53 -14.36 -4.89 16.74
C GLY A 53 -14.24 -5.85 15.58
N TYR A 54 -13.22 -6.68 15.61
CA TYR A 54 -12.94 -7.64 14.56
C TYR A 54 -12.34 -8.91 15.12
N THR A 55 -12.41 -9.99 14.34
CA THR A 55 -11.79 -11.27 14.67
C THR A 55 -10.27 -11.21 14.58
N LYS A 56 -9.61 -12.23 15.14
CA LYS A 56 -8.19 -12.47 14.86
C LYS A 56 -7.98 -12.62 13.35
N PRO A 57 -6.98 -11.95 12.75
CA PRO A 57 -6.71 -12.09 11.33
C PRO A 57 -6.26 -13.50 10.97
N GLU A 58 -6.82 -14.04 9.89
CA GLU A 58 -6.45 -15.31 9.31
C GLU A 58 -5.64 -15.09 8.04
N TYR A 59 -4.43 -15.61 7.99
CA TYR A 59 -3.51 -15.41 6.88
C TYR A 59 -3.37 -16.65 6.01
N GLN A 60 -3.32 -16.43 4.70
CA GLN A 60 -2.98 -17.45 3.71
C GLN A 60 -1.80 -16.95 2.88
N ILE A 61 -0.79 -17.81 2.71
CA ILE A 61 0.37 -17.53 1.87
C ILE A 61 0.25 -18.36 0.60
N VAL A 62 0.31 -17.70 -0.55
CA VAL A 62 0.12 -18.32 -1.86
C VAL A 62 1.32 -18.06 -2.75
N SER A 63 1.88 -19.10 -3.34
CA SER A 63 2.93 -18.96 -4.36
C SER A 63 2.35 -18.32 -5.62
N GLY A 64 2.96 -17.22 -6.06
CA GLY A 64 2.65 -16.54 -7.30
C GLY A 64 3.55 -16.98 -8.46
N THR A 65 3.40 -16.32 -9.60
CA THR A 65 4.27 -16.53 -10.76
C THR A 65 5.65 -15.89 -10.55
N ASP A 66 6.65 -16.41 -11.26
CA ASP A 66 8.02 -15.88 -11.26
C ASP A 66 8.69 -15.81 -9.87
N GLY A 67 8.36 -16.73 -8.97
CA GLY A 67 8.93 -16.78 -7.62
C GLY A 67 8.36 -15.73 -6.66
N GLN A 68 7.28 -15.04 -7.04
CA GLN A 68 6.56 -14.14 -6.15
C GLN A 68 5.75 -14.92 -5.12
N VAL A 69 5.45 -14.28 -4.00
CA VAL A 69 4.64 -14.86 -2.92
C VAL A 69 3.65 -13.81 -2.46
N LEU A 70 2.39 -14.19 -2.37
CA LEU A 70 1.28 -13.36 -1.94
C LEU A 70 0.86 -13.74 -0.52
N VAL A 71 0.36 -12.76 0.23
CA VAL A 71 -0.37 -12.96 1.47
C VAL A 71 -1.79 -12.43 1.29
N TYR A 72 -2.75 -13.24 1.71
CA TYR A 72 -4.13 -12.81 1.89
C TYR A 72 -4.47 -12.84 3.38
N CYS A 73 -5.27 -11.89 3.82
CA CYS A 73 -5.77 -11.79 5.18
C CYS A 73 -7.29 -11.73 5.16
N THR A 74 -7.94 -12.52 6.00
CA THR A 74 -9.40 -12.48 6.22
C THR A 74 -9.68 -12.03 7.65
N VAL A 75 -10.66 -11.13 7.79
CA VAL A 75 -11.15 -10.65 9.10
C VAL A 75 -12.66 -10.56 9.07
N GLY A 76 -13.29 -10.86 10.20
CA GLY A 76 -14.71 -10.62 10.44
C GLY A 76 -14.89 -9.37 11.28
N LEU A 77 -15.61 -8.37 10.79
CA LEU A 77 -15.99 -7.15 11.52
C LEU A 77 -17.33 -7.38 12.23
N TRP A 78 -17.45 -6.88 13.46
CA TRP A 78 -18.71 -6.83 14.21
C TRP A 78 -18.96 -5.44 14.79
N HIS A 79 -20.22 -5.11 15.05
CA HIS A 79 -20.62 -3.88 15.74
C HIS A 79 -21.94 -4.07 16.50
N THR A 80 -22.13 -3.36 17.61
CA THR A 80 -23.34 -3.42 18.46
C THR A 80 -24.48 -2.58 17.92
N GLY A 81 -24.55 -2.45 16.60
CA GLY A 81 -25.48 -1.55 15.91
C GLY A 81 -26.89 -2.10 15.75
N ASP A 82 -27.19 -3.25 16.36
CA ASP A 82 -28.53 -3.82 16.37
C ASP A 82 -28.88 -4.22 17.82
N PRO A 83 -29.88 -3.56 18.45
CA PRO A 83 -30.26 -3.83 19.84
C PRO A 83 -30.85 -5.23 20.07
N GLU A 84 -31.25 -5.95 19.02
CA GLU A 84 -31.71 -7.35 19.13
C GLU A 84 -30.59 -8.37 18.89
N ASN A 85 -29.44 -7.93 18.37
CA ASN A 85 -28.31 -8.81 18.13
C ASN A 85 -27.63 -9.16 19.46
N ARG A 86 -27.65 -10.46 19.77
CA ARG A 86 -26.78 -11.09 20.78
C ARG A 86 -25.36 -10.58 20.58
N ASN A 87 -24.57 -10.47 21.66
CA ASN A 87 -23.21 -9.94 21.61
C ASN A 87 -22.46 -10.44 20.35
N PRO A 88 -22.37 -9.61 19.30
CA PRO A 88 -22.00 -10.10 17.97
C PRO A 88 -20.53 -10.48 17.93
N ALA A 89 -19.75 -10.08 18.93
CA ALA A 89 -18.37 -10.52 19.11
C ALA A 89 -18.22 -12.07 19.19
N TYR A 90 -19.30 -12.80 19.48
CA TYR A 90 -19.31 -14.27 19.61
C TYR A 90 -20.25 -14.98 18.63
N ASP A 91 -20.92 -14.27 17.73
CA ASP A 91 -21.79 -14.86 16.71
C ASP A 91 -21.20 -14.61 15.31
N GLU A 92 -20.52 -15.61 14.78
CA GLU A 92 -19.87 -15.53 13.46
C GLU A 92 -20.85 -15.26 12.32
N SER A 93 -22.14 -15.59 12.48
CA SER A 93 -23.16 -15.31 11.48
C SER A 93 -23.46 -13.82 11.31
N ALA A 94 -23.10 -13.00 12.30
CA ALA A 94 -23.23 -11.55 12.28
C ALA A 94 -21.95 -10.84 11.78
N PHE A 95 -20.88 -11.58 11.44
CA PHE A 95 -19.65 -10.97 10.96
C PHE A 95 -19.77 -10.46 9.52
N VAL A 96 -19.30 -9.23 9.34
CA VAL A 96 -19.08 -8.62 8.03
C VAL A 96 -17.66 -8.96 7.61
N TRP A 97 -17.53 -9.86 6.64
CA TRP A 97 -16.23 -10.37 6.20
C TRP A 97 -15.51 -9.39 5.28
N GLY A 98 -14.20 -9.28 5.47
CA GLY A 98 -13.29 -8.56 4.60
C GLY A 98 -12.06 -9.38 4.28
N VAL A 99 -11.63 -9.32 3.02
CA VAL A 99 -10.40 -9.96 2.53
C VAL A 99 -9.48 -8.88 1.99
N GLY A 100 -8.22 -8.91 2.38
CA GLY A 100 -7.18 -8.03 1.88
C GLY A 100 -5.95 -8.82 1.46
N GLY A 101 -5.03 -8.19 0.73
CA GLY A 101 -3.82 -8.89 0.30
C GLY A 101 -2.68 -8.00 -0.12
N ASP A 102 -1.48 -8.59 -0.15
CA ASP A 102 -0.26 -7.94 -0.62
C ASP A 102 0.77 -9.00 -1.10
N PHE A 103 1.89 -8.56 -1.66
CA PHE A 103 3.02 -9.40 -2.01
C PHE A 103 4.02 -9.46 -0.85
N VAL A 104 4.24 -10.66 -0.32
CA VAL A 104 5.35 -10.95 0.60
C VAL A 104 6.67 -10.97 -0.15
N ILE A 105 6.67 -11.53 -1.36
CA ILE A 105 7.80 -11.48 -2.30
C ILE A 105 7.28 -10.89 -3.61
N VAL A 106 7.86 -9.76 -4.02
CA VAL A 106 7.53 -9.05 -5.26
C VAL A 106 8.67 -9.16 -6.26
N LYS A 107 8.32 -9.33 -7.55
CA LYS A 107 9.29 -9.30 -8.64
C LYS A 107 9.55 -7.86 -9.06
N GLN A 108 10.81 -7.47 -8.98
CA GLN A 108 11.32 -6.20 -9.48
C GLN A 108 12.30 -6.46 -10.63
N ALA A 109 12.62 -5.42 -11.39
CA ALA A 109 13.61 -5.51 -12.47
C ALA A 109 15.01 -5.92 -11.96
N THR A 110 15.28 -5.66 -10.68
CA THR A 110 16.51 -5.93 -9.93
C THR A 110 16.51 -7.29 -9.24
N GLY A 111 15.42 -8.07 -9.36
CA GLY A 111 15.26 -9.39 -8.76
C GLY A 111 14.04 -9.48 -7.83
N LEU A 112 13.99 -10.56 -7.04
CA LEU A 112 12.95 -10.77 -6.04
C LEU A 112 13.26 -9.98 -4.76
N ARG A 113 12.25 -9.30 -4.21
CA ARG A 113 12.35 -8.55 -2.95
C ARG A 113 11.29 -9.02 -1.97
N SER A 114 11.68 -9.22 -0.72
CA SER A 114 10.73 -9.47 0.38
C SER A 114 10.21 -8.16 0.97
N ASP A 115 8.96 -8.14 1.42
CA ASP A 115 8.30 -7.02 2.09
C ASP A 115 7.84 -7.43 3.49
N ASP A 116 8.49 -6.87 4.52
CA ASP A 116 8.22 -7.15 5.94
C ASP A 116 6.93 -6.50 6.45
N GLU A 117 6.35 -5.57 5.68
CA GLU A 117 5.09 -4.91 5.99
C GLU A 117 3.87 -5.59 5.32
N ALA A 118 4.10 -6.60 4.46
CA ALA A 118 3.04 -7.24 3.66
C ALA A 118 1.86 -7.74 4.50
N PHE A 119 2.13 -8.41 5.63
CA PHE A 119 1.08 -8.93 6.52
C PHE A 119 0.26 -7.82 7.20
N LYS A 120 0.91 -6.71 7.55
CA LYS A 120 0.27 -5.54 8.19
C LYS A 120 -0.62 -4.80 7.19
N LYS A 121 -0.14 -4.64 5.95
CA LYS A 121 -0.90 -4.06 4.86
C LYS A 121 -2.10 -4.94 4.49
N ALA A 122 -1.91 -6.26 4.35
CA ALA A 122 -3.00 -7.19 4.06
C ALA A 122 -4.10 -7.16 5.15
N PHE A 123 -3.72 -7.10 6.43
CA PHE A 123 -4.67 -6.95 7.53
C PHE A 123 -5.43 -5.63 7.47
N THR A 124 -4.72 -4.53 7.24
CA THR A 124 -5.34 -3.21 7.09
C THR A 124 -6.34 -3.21 5.93
N ASP A 125 -5.95 -3.73 4.77
CA ASP A 125 -6.82 -3.82 3.59
C ASP A 125 -8.06 -4.70 3.85
N ALA A 126 -7.89 -5.83 4.54
CA ALA A 126 -8.99 -6.72 4.91
C ALA A 126 -10.01 -6.02 5.82
N LEU A 127 -9.54 -5.33 6.85
CA LEU A 127 -10.39 -4.59 7.77
C LEU A 127 -11.14 -3.45 7.06
N MET A 128 -10.43 -2.71 6.21
CA MET A 128 -11.04 -1.65 5.40
C MET A 128 -12.08 -2.21 4.42
N ASN A 129 -11.85 -3.38 3.83
CA ASN A 129 -12.82 -4.05 2.96
C ASN A 129 -14.07 -4.49 3.73
N ALA A 130 -13.94 -5.01 4.94
CA ALA A 130 -15.09 -5.31 5.80
C ALA A 130 -15.91 -4.05 6.09
N MET A 131 -15.26 -2.94 6.46
CA MET A 131 -15.96 -1.68 6.78
C MET A 131 -16.74 -1.08 5.61
N LYS A 132 -16.34 -1.32 4.36
CA LYS A 132 -17.06 -0.83 3.16
C LYS A 132 -18.49 -1.38 3.10
N HIS A 133 -18.70 -2.61 3.55
CA HIS A 133 -20.02 -3.25 3.50
C HIS A 133 -21.05 -2.59 4.43
N ILE A 134 -20.60 -1.87 5.47
CA ILE A 134 -21.48 -1.08 6.35
C ILE A 134 -21.54 0.41 5.95
N GLY A 135 -21.00 0.77 4.79
CA GLY A 135 -21.08 2.11 4.22
C GLY A 135 -19.91 3.03 4.55
N MET A 136 -18.81 2.52 5.13
CA MET A 136 -17.61 3.33 5.39
C MET A 136 -17.10 4.00 4.12
N SER A 137 -17.16 5.32 4.08
CA SER A 137 -16.67 6.15 2.96
C SER A 137 -17.22 5.71 1.60
N ALA A 138 -18.50 5.34 1.57
CA ALA A 138 -19.15 4.86 0.36
C ALA A 138 -19.08 5.88 -0.79
N ASP A 139 -19.06 7.18 -0.51
CA ASP A 139 -18.91 8.23 -1.53
C ASP A 139 -17.60 8.14 -2.32
N VAL A 140 -16.48 7.80 -1.67
CA VAL A 140 -15.19 7.51 -2.31
C VAL A 140 -15.29 6.28 -3.19
N HIS A 141 -15.91 5.20 -2.69
CA HIS A 141 -16.04 3.94 -3.42
C HIS A 141 -17.04 3.99 -4.57
N MET A 142 -17.99 4.93 -4.53
CA MET A 142 -18.93 5.23 -5.60
C MET A 142 -18.38 6.24 -6.63
N GLY A 143 -17.11 6.61 -6.54
CA GLY A 143 -16.43 7.46 -7.52
C GLY A 143 -16.76 8.95 -7.42
N GLN A 144 -17.39 9.41 -6.32
CA GLN A 144 -17.72 10.84 -6.14
C GLN A 144 -16.46 11.71 -5.99
N PHE A 145 -15.31 11.09 -5.72
CA PHE A 145 -13.99 11.72 -5.56
C PHE A 145 -13.13 11.68 -6.83
N ASP A 146 -13.59 11.07 -7.93
CA ASP A 146 -12.78 10.89 -9.14
C ASP A 146 -12.70 12.15 -10.02
N GLY A 147 -13.54 13.16 -9.74
CA GLY A 147 -13.54 14.47 -10.41
C GLY A 147 -12.69 15.55 -9.71
N SER A 148 -12.53 16.70 -10.36
CA SER A 148 -11.73 17.84 -9.84
C SER A 148 -12.33 18.54 -8.61
N LYS A 149 -13.58 18.22 -8.25
CA LYS A 149 -14.37 18.90 -7.21
C LYS A 149 -13.85 18.65 -5.79
N TYR A 150 -13.18 17.53 -5.56
CA TYR A 150 -12.67 17.12 -4.24
C TYR A 150 -11.17 16.91 -4.32
N SER A 151 -10.41 18.01 -4.28
CA SER A 151 -8.95 17.96 -4.12
C SER A 151 -8.60 18.18 -2.65
N PRO A 152 -7.96 17.22 -1.97
CA PRO A 152 -7.46 17.43 -0.62
C PRO A 152 -6.47 18.60 -0.60
N ASN A 153 -6.49 19.41 0.46
CA ASN A 153 -5.47 20.42 0.70
C ASN A 153 -4.08 19.78 0.69
N GLN A 154 -3.13 20.39 -0.03
CA GLN A 154 -1.76 19.87 -0.19
C GLN A 154 -0.84 20.10 1.02
N ASP A 155 -1.39 20.61 2.13
CA ASP A 155 -0.62 21.03 3.32
C ASP A 155 -0.31 19.88 4.30
N GLU A 156 -0.62 18.63 3.93
CA GLU A 156 -0.18 17.51 4.75
C GLU A 156 1.33 17.29 4.63
N PRO A 157 2.05 17.10 5.76
CA PRO A 157 3.44 16.68 5.70
C PRO A 157 3.49 15.39 4.89
N LYS A 158 4.19 15.45 3.75
CA LYS A 158 4.38 14.30 2.87
C LYS A 158 4.88 13.14 3.75
N PRO A 159 4.28 11.94 3.63
CA PRO A 159 4.76 10.78 4.40
C PRO A 159 6.27 10.68 4.24
N ILE A 160 6.96 10.49 5.36
CA ILE A 160 8.42 10.38 5.40
C ILE A 160 8.80 9.40 4.28
N PRO A 161 9.55 9.85 3.27
CA PRO A 161 9.86 9.02 2.13
C PRO A 161 10.49 7.71 2.62
N LYS A 162 9.95 6.55 2.23
CA LYS A 162 10.59 5.26 2.50
C LYS A 162 11.97 5.34 1.86
N GLN A 163 13.03 5.53 2.63
CA GLN A 163 14.37 5.55 2.08
C GLN A 163 14.81 4.10 1.86
N LEU A 164 15.36 3.81 0.68
CA LEU A 164 16.04 2.54 0.45
C LEU A 164 17.17 2.40 1.48
N SER A 165 17.28 1.22 2.10
CA SER A 165 18.36 0.94 3.05
C SER A 165 19.73 1.11 2.38
N THR A 166 20.75 1.43 3.18
CA THR A 166 22.14 1.55 2.71
C THR A 166 22.60 0.29 1.98
N GLU A 167 22.26 -0.88 2.52
CA GLU A 167 22.55 -2.19 1.93
C GLU A 167 21.92 -2.34 0.54
N ARG A 168 20.66 -1.90 0.40
CA ARG A 168 19.96 -1.97 -0.87
C ARG A 168 20.54 -1.01 -1.90
N LYS A 169 20.86 0.23 -1.50
CA LYS A 169 21.56 1.18 -2.37
C LYS A 169 22.87 0.57 -2.89
N GLY A 170 23.68 -0.04 -2.02
CA GLY A 170 24.93 -0.71 -2.41
C GLY A 170 24.74 -1.88 -3.38
N ALA A 171 23.71 -2.71 -3.16
CA ALA A 171 23.37 -3.80 -4.08
C ALA A 171 22.98 -3.28 -5.48
N LEU A 172 22.20 -2.20 -5.55
CA LEU A 172 21.79 -1.58 -6.82
C LEU A 172 22.98 -0.96 -7.56
N VAL A 173 23.90 -0.31 -6.86
CA VAL A 173 25.17 0.18 -7.43
C VAL A 173 25.97 -0.96 -8.05
N THR A 174 26.15 -2.05 -7.30
CA THR A 174 26.90 -3.25 -7.76
C THR A 174 26.26 -3.85 -9.02
N MET A 175 24.94 -3.98 -9.06
CA MET A 175 24.22 -4.50 -10.23
C MET A 175 24.43 -3.62 -11.47
N MET A 176 24.44 -2.29 -11.32
CA MET A 176 24.67 -1.36 -12.42
C MET A 176 26.12 -1.37 -12.91
N LEU A 177 27.09 -1.59 -12.03
CA LEU A 177 28.50 -1.74 -12.41
C LEU A 177 28.78 -3.06 -13.12
N ASN A 178 28.10 -4.13 -12.71
CA ASN A 178 28.17 -5.47 -13.32
C ASN A 178 27.31 -5.60 -14.60
N ALA A 179 26.83 -4.51 -15.18
CA ALA A 179 26.06 -4.54 -16.41
C ALA A 179 26.99 -4.59 -17.64
N ASN A 180 27.15 -5.79 -18.20
CA ASN A 180 28.14 -6.08 -19.26
C ASN A 180 27.76 -5.55 -20.65
N THR A 181 26.55 -5.02 -20.82
CA THR A 181 26.02 -4.52 -22.10
C THR A 181 25.21 -3.25 -21.87
N PRO A 182 25.23 -2.26 -22.78
CA PRO A 182 24.43 -1.04 -22.67
C PRO A 182 22.92 -1.30 -22.49
N GLU A 183 22.39 -2.35 -23.13
CA GLU A 183 20.97 -2.73 -23.07
C GLU A 183 20.59 -3.22 -21.67
N LYS A 184 21.41 -4.11 -21.08
CA LYS A 184 21.24 -4.55 -19.69
C LYS A 184 21.40 -3.40 -18.70
N LEU A 185 22.37 -2.51 -18.91
CA LEU A 185 22.56 -1.35 -18.06
C LEU A 185 21.29 -0.51 -18.05
N LYS A 186 20.75 -0.17 -19.23
CA LYS A 186 19.52 0.60 -19.39
C LYS A 186 18.32 -0.07 -18.71
N ALA A 187 18.14 -1.38 -18.91
CA ALA A 187 17.07 -2.13 -18.25
C ALA A 187 17.17 -2.09 -16.72
N ILE A 188 18.39 -2.20 -16.17
CA ILE A 188 18.64 -2.08 -14.73
C ILE A 188 18.36 -0.64 -14.27
N GLN A 189 18.80 0.41 -14.99
CA GLN A 189 18.53 1.79 -14.58
C GLN A 189 17.02 2.10 -14.56
N ASP A 190 16.28 1.66 -15.58
CA ASP A 190 14.83 1.83 -15.66
C ASP A 190 14.13 1.08 -14.52
N GLY A 191 14.67 -0.08 -14.15
CA GLY A 191 14.25 -0.87 -12.99
C GLY A 191 14.47 -0.16 -11.66
N VAL A 192 15.70 0.29 -11.42
CA VAL A 192 16.12 1.03 -10.23
C VAL A 192 15.28 2.29 -10.08
N LYS A 193 15.00 3.01 -11.18
CA LYS A 193 14.17 4.21 -11.18
C LYS A 193 12.75 3.90 -10.67
N LYS A 194 12.11 2.86 -11.21
CA LYS A 194 10.78 2.42 -10.75
C LYS A 194 10.77 1.95 -9.30
N GLU A 195 11.83 1.26 -8.86
CA GLU A 195 11.98 0.83 -7.47
C GLU A 195 12.08 2.04 -6.52
N CYS A 196 12.90 3.03 -6.87
CA CYS A 196 12.99 4.28 -6.10
C CYS A 196 11.70 5.11 -6.11
N GLU A 197 10.88 5.01 -7.15
CA GLU A 197 9.57 5.68 -7.23
C GLU A 197 8.49 4.99 -6.37
N ASN A 198 8.55 3.65 -6.24
CA ASN A 198 7.53 2.87 -5.53
C ASN A 198 7.88 2.61 -4.05
N ASP A 199 9.13 2.26 -3.79
CA ASP A 199 9.61 1.75 -2.50
C ASP A 199 10.67 2.65 -1.85
N GLY A 200 11.16 3.65 -2.58
CA GLY A 200 12.28 4.52 -2.21
C GLY A 200 11.95 6.02 -2.26
N THR A 201 12.99 6.81 -2.56
CA THR A 201 12.88 8.24 -2.86
C THR A 201 13.56 8.62 -4.18
N VAL A 202 13.16 9.76 -4.76
CA VAL A 202 13.88 10.36 -5.90
C VAL A 202 15.35 10.65 -5.53
N GLN A 203 15.64 10.93 -4.25
CA GLN A 203 17.01 11.15 -3.79
C GLN A 203 17.81 9.84 -3.80
N ASP A 204 17.20 8.71 -3.44
CA ASP A 204 17.87 7.41 -3.47
C ASP A 204 18.35 7.06 -4.89
N TYR A 205 17.52 7.35 -5.90
CA TYR A 205 17.94 7.18 -7.29
C TYR A 205 19.17 8.03 -7.62
N LYS A 206 19.18 9.31 -7.21
CA LYS A 206 20.32 10.21 -7.45
C LYS A 206 21.58 9.71 -6.76
N ASP A 207 21.47 9.26 -5.51
CA ASP A 207 22.58 8.73 -4.72
C ASP A 207 23.19 7.49 -5.40
N ILE A 208 22.35 6.55 -5.85
CA ILE A 208 22.78 5.34 -6.55
C ILE A 208 23.51 5.69 -7.86
N ILE A 209 22.95 6.58 -8.68
CA ILE A 209 23.59 6.99 -9.94
C ILE A 209 24.92 7.72 -9.68
N ALA A 210 25.01 8.53 -8.64
CA ALA A 210 26.24 9.22 -8.26
C ALA A 210 27.33 8.21 -7.83
N ALA A 211 26.98 7.22 -7.01
CA ALA A 211 27.89 6.15 -6.60
C ALA A 211 28.40 5.32 -7.79
N VAL A 212 27.50 4.92 -8.71
CA VAL A 212 27.90 4.23 -9.96
C VAL A 212 28.88 5.05 -10.80
N LYS A 213 28.69 6.37 -10.87
CA LYS A 213 29.61 7.26 -11.61
C LYS A 213 30.97 7.41 -10.92
N ALA A 214 31.00 7.40 -9.59
CA ALA A 214 32.23 7.50 -8.81
C ALA A 214 33.09 6.22 -8.92
N GLU A 215 32.46 5.06 -9.04
CA GLU A 215 33.13 3.75 -9.10
C GLU A 215 33.45 3.26 -10.53
N LYS A 216 32.91 3.89 -11.59
CA LYS A 216 33.27 3.54 -12.97
C LYS A 216 34.74 3.86 -13.26
N PRO A 217 35.56 2.90 -13.71
CA PRO A 217 36.95 3.17 -14.07
C PRO A 217 37.01 4.16 -15.24
N LYS A 218 37.87 5.18 -15.14
CA LYS A 218 38.13 6.13 -16.23
C LYS A 218 38.60 5.35 -17.46
N PRO A 219 38.10 5.63 -18.68
CA PRO A 219 38.58 4.97 -19.88
C PRO A 219 40.09 5.22 -20.01
N HIS A 220 40.88 4.15 -20.13
CA HIS A 220 42.27 4.24 -20.55
C HIS A 220 42.30 4.98 -21.88
N LYS A 221 42.89 6.18 -21.90
CA LYS A 221 43.32 6.80 -23.14
C LYS A 221 44.34 5.83 -23.76
N GLN A 222 43.97 5.18 -24.85
CA GLN A 222 44.96 4.57 -25.73
C GLN A 222 45.84 5.71 -26.25
N GLU A 223 47.04 5.82 -25.71
CA GLU A 223 48.10 6.60 -26.34
C GLU A 223 48.42 5.92 -27.67
N SER A 224 47.97 6.54 -28.76
CA SER A 224 48.44 6.27 -30.09
C SER A 224 49.91 6.69 -30.17
N ASN A 225 50.82 5.74 -29.99
CA ASN A 225 52.21 5.94 -30.36
C ASN A 225 52.35 5.71 -31.87
N ASN A 226 52.99 6.70 -32.50
CA ASN A 226 53.43 6.76 -33.91
C ASN A 226 54.16 5.50 -34.37
#